data_AF-A0A553N7R8-F1
#
_entry.id   AF-A0A553N7R8-F1
#
_cell.length_a   1.000
_cell.length_b   1.000
_cell.length_c   1.000
_cell.angle_alpha   90.00
_cell.angle_beta   90.00
_cell.angle_gamma   90.00
#
_symmetry.space_group_name_H-M   'P 1'
#
loop_
_entity.id
_entity.type
_entity.pdbx_description
1 polymer ?
#
loop_
_entity_poly.entity_id
_entity_poly.type
_entity_poly.pdbx_seq_one_letter_code
_entity_poly.pdbx_strand_id
1 'polypeptide(L)'
;MGQNLCTNRKTEPTSSLGSRENLQSNSEEVHPVTGRSDASLDLAIRSIDQLSLASDENERIVFDEAISEDPYLSFPFLIDPPSIQWYKENQVMLVLRGLSGSGKSTIVQAIQKTYPAAVVCSADHFFIDTNGEYKFDADLIKNAHESCQKRARTALENAKPMVVIDNTNVQKWEMNFYFSIAKANKYIVILVETKTPWKLDPHELASRNSHGVSEEVL
;
A
#
# COMPACT_ATOMS: atom_id res chain seq x y z
N MET A 1 -4.53 -25.14 53.04
CA MET A 1 -3.58 -25.86 53.91
C MET A 1 -2.20 -25.71 53.30
N GLY A 2 -1.15 -25.36 54.07
CA GLY A 2 0.20 -25.03 53.55
C GLY A 2 0.23 -23.69 52.78
N GLN A 3 1.10 -22.69 53.00
CA GLN A 3 2.31 -22.52 53.82
C GLN A 3 3.55 -23.37 53.45
N ASN A 4 4.51 -22.77 52.75
CA ASN A 4 5.81 -22.27 53.26
C ASN A 4 6.51 -21.46 52.13
N LEU A 5 7.19 -20.32 52.32
CA LEU A 5 8.17 -19.80 53.30
C LEU A 5 9.64 -20.24 53.10
N CYS A 6 10.41 -19.41 52.36
CA CYS A 6 11.73 -18.83 52.70
C CYS A 6 12.08 -17.82 51.58
N THR A 7 12.51 -16.56 51.76
CA THR A 7 13.46 -15.87 52.68
C THR A 7 14.95 -16.27 52.46
N ASN A 8 15.97 -15.40 52.61
CA ASN A 8 16.04 -14.08 53.28
C ASN A 8 17.33 -13.26 52.94
N ARG A 9 17.24 -11.91 52.80
CA ARG A 9 18.34 -10.89 52.96
C ARG A 9 19.58 -11.02 52.02
N LYS A 10 20.59 -10.12 51.91
CA LYS A 10 21.10 -8.86 52.57
C LYS A 10 22.06 -8.14 51.54
N THR A 11 22.60 -6.90 51.58
CA THR A 11 22.54 -5.64 52.38
C THR A 11 23.01 -4.45 51.49
N GLU A 12 22.75 -3.18 51.88
CA GLU A 12 23.58 -2.00 51.50
C GLU A 12 24.80 -1.81 52.45
N PRO A 13 25.77 -0.89 52.20
CA PRO A 13 25.69 0.46 52.81
C PRO A 13 26.45 1.65 52.14
N THR A 14 25.75 2.80 52.04
CA THR A 14 26.16 4.22 52.32
C THR A 14 27.57 4.83 52.08
N SER A 15 27.57 6.09 51.60
CA SER A 15 28.56 7.20 51.80
C SER A 15 29.85 7.20 50.93
N SER A 16 30.61 8.30 50.73
CA SER A 16 30.64 9.63 51.39
C SER A 16 31.17 10.81 50.51
N LEU A 17 31.08 12.02 51.09
CA LEU A 17 31.44 13.41 50.70
C LEU A 17 32.63 13.72 49.76
N GLY A 18 32.56 14.92 49.14
CA GLY A 18 33.71 15.78 48.74
C GLY A 18 34.01 15.82 47.22
N SER A 19 34.48 16.92 46.63
CA SER A 19 34.76 18.30 47.11
C SER A 19 34.64 19.33 45.96
N ARG A 20 34.60 20.62 46.28
CA ARG A 20 34.68 21.72 45.30
C ARG A 20 36.13 22.02 44.91
N GLU A 21 36.38 22.29 43.64
CA GLU A 21 37.38 23.27 43.21
C GLU A 21 36.77 24.21 42.14
N ASN A 22 37.18 25.48 42.15
CA ASN A 22 36.84 26.44 41.10
C ASN A 22 37.93 26.41 40.03
N LEU A 23 37.61 26.77 38.78
CA LEU A 23 38.50 27.68 38.05
C LEU A 23 37.76 28.53 37.01
N GLN A 24 38.00 29.84 37.12
CA GLN A 24 37.94 30.92 36.12
C GLN A 24 36.94 30.87 34.95
N SER A 25 36.12 31.93 34.90
CA SER A 25 35.46 32.43 33.71
C SER A 25 36.44 32.77 32.58
N ASN A 26 36.12 32.36 31.35
CA ASN A 26 36.53 33.05 30.13
C ASN A 26 35.29 33.19 29.23
N SER A 27 34.96 34.43 28.88
CA SER A 27 33.93 34.76 27.89
C SER A 27 34.60 34.96 26.53
N GLU A 28 34.64 33.92 25.72
CA GLU A 28 35.04 34.07 24.31
C GLU A 28 33.85 34.61 23.50
N GLU A 29 33.99 35.83 22.98
CA GLU A 29 33.01 36.40 22.06
C GLU A 29 33.05 35.62 20.75
N VAL A 30 31.90 35.08 20.32
CA VAL A 30 31.76 34.44 19.00
C VAL A 30 31.74 35.55 17.94
N HIS A 31 32.91 36.02 17.54
CA HIS A 31 33.04 36.88 16.37
C HIS A 31 32.53 36.14 15.12
N PRO A 32 31.72 36.78 14.27
CA PRO A 32 31.23 36.15 13.04
C PRO A 32 32.42 35.93 12.10
N VAL A 33 32.74 34.66 11.83
CA VAL A 33 33.67 34.31 10.75
C VAL A 33 33.00 34.74 9.43
N THR A 34 33.45 35.87 8.88
CA THR A 34 33.05 36.35 7.55
C THR A 34 33.66 35.44 6.50
N GLY A 35 33.09 34.25 6.34
CA GLY A 35 33.47 33.29 5.32
C GLY A 35 33.40 33.96 3.94
N ARG A 36 34.47 33.81 3.15
CA ARG A 36 34.43 34.18 1.74
C ARG A 36 33.30 33.38 1.08
N SER A 37 32.54 34.03 0.20
CA SER A 37 31.65 33.35 -0.73
C SER A 37 32.48 32.53 -1.71
N ASP A 38 32.86 31.32 -1.32
CA ASP A 38 33.55 30.38 -2.19
C ASP A 38 32.55 29.87 -3.23
N ALA A 39 32.56 30.52 -4.39
CA ALA A 39 31.73 30.15 -5.53
C ALA A 39 31.95 28.68 -5.96
N SER A 40 33.07 28.04 -5.60
CA SER A 40 33.32 26.63 -5.89
C SER A 40 32.47 25.71 -5.00
N LEU A 41 32.26 26.06 -3.73
CA LEU A 41 31.35 25.36 -2.83
C LEU A 41 29.89 25.60 -3.23
N ASP A 42 29.55 26.84 -3.59
CA ASP A 42 28.22 27.22 -4.07
C ASP A 42 27.87 26.50 -5.39
N LEU A 43 28.83 26.35 -6.31
CA LEU A 43 28.71 25.55 -7.52
C LEU A 43 28.65 24.05 -7.23
N ALA A 44 29.39 23.53 -6.26
CA ALA A 44 29.32 22.13 -5.85
C ALA A 44 27.95 21.77 -5.26
N ILE A 45 27.41 22.62 -4.38
CA ILE A 45 26.05 22.46 -3.81
C ILE A 45 25.01 22.50 -4.93
N ARG A 46 25.05 23.50 -5.82
CA ARG A 46 24.14 23.58 -6.98
C ARG A 46 24.28 22.39 -7.94
N SER A 47 25.47 21.79 -8.04
CA SER A 47 25.68 20.57 -8.83
C SER A 47 25.07 19.34 -8.15
N ILE A 48 25.09 19.28 -6.82
CA ILE A 48 24.44 18.23 -6.03
C ILE A 48 22.91 18.38 -6.09
N ASP A 49 22.38 19.61 -5.98
CA ASP A 49 20.96 19.91 -6.17
C ASP A 49 20.52 19.54 -7.60
N GLN A 50 21.31 19.89 -8.62
CA GLN A 50 21.03 19.47 -10.00
C GLN A 50 21.16 17.97 -10.21
N LEU A 51 22.03 17.26 -9.48
CA LEU A 51 22.09 15.79 -9.51
C LEU A 51 20.86 15.16 -8.85
N SER A 52 20.35 15.73 -7.76
CA SER A 52 19.09 15.31 -7.14
C SER A 52 17.91 15.51 -8.09
N LEU A 53 17.81 16.70 -8.71
CA LEU A 53 16.77 17.01 -9.70
C LEU A 53 16.91 16.18 -10.99
N ALA A 54 18.14 15.77 -11.36
CA ALA A 54 18.38 14.89 -12.51
C ALA A 54 18.05 13.41 -12.22
N SER A 55 17.97 12.97 -10.96
CA SER A 55 17.44 11.65 -10.61
C SER A 55 15.90 11.58 -10.64
N ASP A 56 15.19 12.71 -10.53
CA ASP A 56 13.72 12.75 -10.46
C ASP A 56 13.01 12.69 -11.84
N GLU A 57 13.76 12.82 -12.95
CA GLU A 57 13.19 12.84 -14.31
C GLU A 57 12.59 11.49 -14.79
N ASN A 58 12.54 10.45 -13.94
CA ASN A 58 12.14 9.11 -14.34
C ASN A 58 10.92 8.51 -13.60
N GLU A 59 10.16 9.29 -12.81
CA GLU A 59 8.76 8.94 -12.50
C GLU A 59 7.86 10.13 -12.09
N ARG A 60 7.80 11.18 -12.93
CA ARG A 60 6.80 12.25 -12.79
C ARG A 60 5.40 11.64 -12.60
N ILE A 61 4.72 11.96 -11.50
CA ILE A 61 3.36 11.47 -11.24
C ILE A 61 2.44 12.06 -12.32
N VAL A 62 2.04 11.21 -13.27
CA VAL A 62 1.10 11.60 -14.32
C VAL A 62 -0.28 11.74 -13.70
N PHE A 63 -0.66 12.98 -13.40
CA PHE A 63 -2.06 13.33 -13.13
C PHE A 63 -2.87 13.05 -14.38
N ASP A 64 -3.62 11.96 -14.36
CA ASP A 64 -4.69 11.71 -15.32
C ASP A 64 -5.91 12.51 -14.86
N GLU A 65 -6.18 13.62 -15.55
CA GLU A 65 -7.29 14.53 -15.21
C GLU A 65 -8.63 13.77 -15.14
N ALA A 66 -8.84 12.78 -16.01
CA ALA A 66 -10.05 11.96 -16.02
C ALA A 66 -10.16 10.98 -14.84
N ILE A 67 -9.05 10.63 -14.16
CA ILE A 67 -9.11 9.93 -12.87
C ILE A 67 -9.46 10.91 -11.74
N SER A 68 -8.98 12.15 -11.81
CA SER A 68 -9.23 13.17 -10.78
C SER A 68 -10.65 13.75 -10.81
N GLU A 69 -11.28 13.80 -11.99
CA GLU A 69 -12.65 14.31 -12.17
C GLU A 69 -13.74 13.25 -11.91
N ASP A 70 -13.44 11.94 -11.99
CA ASP A 70 -14.43 10.88 -11.70
C ASP A 70 -14.68 10.77 -10.17
N PRO A 71 -15.88 11.12 -9.67
CA PRO A 71 -16.19 11.06 -8.24
C PRO A 71 -16.13 9.63 -7.67
N TYR A 72 -16.23 8.61 -8.52
CA TYR A 72 -16.12 7.20 -8.13
C TYR A 72 -14.66 6.73 -8.03
N LEU A 73 -13.71 7.45 -8.63
CA LEU A 73 -12.25 7.19 -8.54
C LEU A 73 -11.52 8.09 -7.53
N SER A 74 -12.23 8.95 -6.81
CA SER A 74 -11.70 9.85 -5.78
C SER A 74 -11.15 9.10 -4.55
N PHE A 75 -10.03 8.38 -4.70
CA PHE A 75 -9.31 7.65 -3.66
C PHE A 75 -7.93 8.28 -3.44
N PRO A 76 -7.41 8.40 -2.20
CA PRO A 76 -6.10 9.00 -1.97
C PRO A 76 -4.97 8.31 -2.77
N PHE A 77 -5.03 6.99 -2.92
CA PHE A 77 -4.08 6.23 -3.75
C PHE A 77 -4.20 6.46 -5.27
N LEU A 78 -5.15 7.28 -5.75
CA LEU A 78 -5.28 7.65 -7.17
C LEU A 78 -5.16 9.15 -7.42
N ILE A 79 -5.53 10.01 -6.46
CA ILE A 79 -5.66 11.46 -6.68
C ILE A 79 -4.89 12.36 -5.70
N ASP A 80 -4.28 11.80 -4.65
CA ASP A 80 -3.51 12.58 -3.65
C ASP A 80 -1.99 12.27 -3.78
N PRO A 81 -1.14 13.20 -4.26
CA PRO A 81 0.26 12.90 -4.54
C PRO A 81 1.11 12.42 -3.35
N PRO A 82 0.98 12.98 -2.12
CA PRO A 82 1.64 12.44 -0.94
C PRO A 82 1.24 11.00 -0.64
N SER A 83 -0.05 10.66 -0.79
CA SER A 83 -0.50 9.28 -0.73
C SER A 83 0.12 8.44 -1.86
N ILE A 84 -0.02 8.83 -3.12
CA ILE A 84 0.51 8.07 -4.28
C ILE A 84 1.99 7.72 -4.07
N GLN A 85 2.81 8.68 -3.63
CA GLN A 85 4.22 8.43 -3.31
C GLN A 85 4.40 7.39 -2.20
N TRP A 86 3.65 7.50 -1.10
CA TRP A 86 3.68 6.50 -0.02
C TRP A 86 3.26 5.09 -0.52
N TYR A 87 2.27 4.99 -1.42
CA TYR A 87 1.84 3.71 -2.01
C TYR A 87 2.86 3.13 -3.01
N LYS A 88 3.75 3.94 -3.61
CA LYS A 88 4.89 3.46 -4.40
C LYS A 88 6.03 2.92 -3.53
N GLU A 89 6.27 3.57 -2.39
CA GLU A 89 7.37 3.23 -1.46
C GLU A 89 7.07 2.04 -0.55
N ASN A 90 5.79 1.67 -0.37
CA ASN A 90 5.35 0.63 0.58
C ASN A 90 4.79 -0.61 -0.14
N GLN A 91 4.93 -1.77 0.51
CA GLN A 91 4.35 -3.03 0.02
C GLN A 91 2.87 -3.13 0.41
N VAL A 92 1.97 -2.86 -0.55
CA VAL A 92 0.52 -2.75 -0.32
C VAL A 92 -0.26 -3.82 -1.08
N MET A 93 -1.18 -4.49 -0.39
CA MET A 93 -2.18 -5.36 -1.00
C MET A 93 -3.56 -4.69 -0.93
N LEU A 94 -4.07 -4.28 -2.09
CA LEU A 94 -5.42 -3.76 -2.24
C LEU A 94 -6.40 -4.92 -2.42
N VAL A 95 -7.41 -5.01 -1.58
CA VAL A 95 -8.50 -5.99 -1.72
C VAL A 95 -9.74 -5.25 -2.17
N LEU A 96 -10.15 -5.42 -3.43
CA LEU A 96 -11.35 -4.78 -3.94
C LEU A 96 -12.60 -5.53 -3.42
N ARG A 97 -13.69 -4.81 -3.19
CA ARG A 97 -14.95 -5.39 -2.71
C ARG A 97 -16.14 -4.73 -3.41
N GLY A 98 -17.00 -5.55 -3.99
CA GLY A 98 -18.19 -5.09 -4.70
C GLY A 98 -18.71 -6.14 -5.69
N LEU A 99 -20.02 -6.10 -5.96
CA LEU A 99 -20.72 -7.02 -6.84
C LEU A 99 -20.25 -6.91 -8.31
N SER A 100 -20.72 -7.81 -9.18
CA SER A 100 -20.46 -7.69 -10.63
C SER A 100 -21.14 -6.43 -11.17
N GLY A 101 -20.51 -5.69 -12.08
CA GLY A 101 -21.04 -4.39 -12.56
C GLY A 101 -20.90 -3.20 -11.59
N SER A 102 -20.40 -3.39 -10.37
CA SER A 102 -20.27 -2.32 -9.37
C SER A 102 -19.12 -1.32 -9.62
N GLY A 103 -18.34 -1.47 -10.71
CA GLY A 103 -17.25 -0.57 -11.09
C GLY A 103 -15.84 -0.97 -10.62
N LYS A 104 -15.64 -2.19 -10.10
CA LYS A 104 -14.31 -2.67 -9.66
C LYS A 104 -13.24 -2.53 -10.77
N SER A 105 -13.56 -2.97 -11.98
CA SER A 105 -12.63 -2.95 -13.12
C SER A 105 -12.21 -1.53 -13.53
N THR A 106 -13.04 -0.52 -13.31
CA THR A 106 -12.69 0.89 -13.49
C THR A 106 -11.61 1.33 -12.49
N ILE A 107 -11.74 0.91 -11.23
CA ILE A 107 -10.72 1.13 -10.19
C ILE A 107 -9.42 0.37 -10.54
N VAL A 108 -9.51 -0.86 -11.05
CA VAL A 108 -8.34 -1.63 -11.53
C VAL A 108 -7.62 -0.89 -12.65
N GLN A 109 -8.34 -0.41 -13.67
CA GLN A 109 -7.75 0.34 -14.79
C GLN A 109 -7.06 1.63 -14.30
N ALA A 110 -7.67 2.35 -13.36
CA ALA A 110 -7.04 3.52 -12.72
C ALA A 110 -5.76 3.14 -11.96
N ILE A 111 -5.80 2.07 -11.15
CA ILE A 111 -4.61 1.55 -10.45
C ILE A 111 -3.50 1.15 -11.44
N GLN A 112 -3.83 0.49 -12.56
CA GLN A 112 -2.83 0.08 -13.55
C GLN A 112 -2.20 1.26 -14.31
N LYS A 113 -2.92 2.39 -14.45
CA LYS A 113 -2.35 3.66 -14.95
C LYS A 113 -1.40 4.30 -13.94
N THR A 114 -1.83 4.46 -12.68
CA THR A 114 -1.05 5.13 -11.63
C THR A 114 0.13 4.29 -11.12
N TYR A 115 0.02 2.96 -11.17
CA TYR A 115 1.02 1.99 -10.72
C TYR A 115 1.25 0.90 -11.78
N PRO A 116 2.02 1.15 -12.86
CA PRO A 116 2.26 0.17 -13.93
C PRO A 116 2.90 -1.15 -13.47
N ALA A 117 3.56 -1.16 -12.29
CA ALA A 117 4.14 -2.35 -11.66
C ALA A 117 3.14 -3.18 -10.83
N ALA A 118 1.89 -2.76 -10.69
CA ALA A 118 0.89 -3.42 -9.86
C ALA A 118 0.43 -4.76 -10.44
N VAL A 119 0.38 -5.81 -9.61
CA VAL A 119 -0.06 -7.15 -10.05
C VAL A 119 -1.52 -7.38 -9.71
N VAL A 120 -2.39 -7.27 -10.71
CA VAL A 120 -3.81 -7.63 -10.61
C VAL A 120 -3.97 -9.15 -10.55
N CYS A 121 -4.74 -9.62 -9.60
CA CYS A 121 -5.13 -11.01 -9.36
C CYS A 121 -6.66 -11.09 -9.29
N SER A 122 -7.27 -11.77 -10.26
CA SER A 122 -8.70 -12.04 -10.33
C SER A 122 -8.93 -13.51 -10.66
N ALA A 123 -10.02 -14.08 -10.17
CA ALA A 123 -10.49 -15.41 -10.60
C ALA A 123 -10.99 -15.39 -12.06
N ASP A 124 -11.57 -14.28 -12.53
CA ASP A 124 -12.11 -14.16 -13.89
C ASP A 124 -11.04 -14.30 -14.98
N HIS A 125 -9.79 -13.93 -14.68
CA HIS A 125 -8.64 -14.16 -15.56
C HIS A 125 -8.40 -15.65 -15.90
N PHE A 126 -8.95 -16.60 -15.12
CA PHE A 126 -8.86 -18.03 -15.44
C PHE A 126 -9.77 -18.43 -16.60
N PHE A 127 -10.86 -17.69 -16.82
CA PHE A 127 -11.85 -17.95 -17.86
C PHE A 127 -11.59 -17.18 -19.16
N ILE A 128 -10.52 -16.38 -19.24
CA ILE A 128 -10.12 -15.68 -20.47
C ILE A 128 -9.22 -16.61 -21.29
N ASP A 129 -9.62 -16.89 -22.53
CA ASP A 129 -8.87 -17.77 -23.42
C ASP A 129 -7.72 -17.06 -24.18
N THR A 130 -7.01 -17.79 -25.05
CA THR A 130 -5.89 -17.25 -25.84
C THR A 130 -6.28 -16.15 -26.83
N ASN A 131 -7.57 -15.99 -27.13
CA ASN A 131 -8.10 -14.97 -28.03
C ASN A 131 -8.63 -13.75 -27.25
N GLY A 132 -8.68 -13.83 -25.91
CA GLY A 132 -9.29 -12.82 -25.05
C GLY A 132 -10.79 -13.04 -24.79
N GLU A 133 -11.37 -14.18 -25.20
CA GLU A 133 -12.79 -14.47 -25.00
C GLU A 133 -13.05 -15.02 -23.59
N TYR A 134 -14.03 -14.46 -22.88
CA TYR A 134 -14.46 -14.94 -21.56
C TYR A 134 -15.38 -16.16 -21.70
N LYS A 135 -14.94 -17.29 -21.16
CA LYS A 135 -15.58 -18.61 -21.26
C LYS A 135 -15.74 -19.21 -19.88
N PHE A 136 -16.78 -18.75 -19.18
CA PHE A 136 -17.13 -19.22 -17.84
C PHE A 136 -17.50 -20.71 -17.83
N ASP A 137 -17.00 -21.42 -16.81
CA ASP A 137 -17.34 -22.81 -16.51
C ASP A 137 -17.51 -22.96 -14.99
N ALA A 138 -18.69 -23.40 -14.56
CA ALA A 138 -19.03 -23.54 -13.15
C ALA A 138 -18.21 -24.63 -12.44
N ASP A 139 -17.85 -25.71 -13.14
CA ASP A 139 -17.06 -26.81 -12.55
C ASP A 139 -15.60 -26.40 -12.30
N LEU A 140 -15.13 -25.33 -12.97
CA LEU A 140 -13.77 -24.80 -12.84
C LEU A 140 -13.64 -23.64 -11.84
N ILE A 141 -14.72 -23.17 -11.20
CA ILE A 141 -14.70 -22.08 -10.20
C ILE A 141 -13.62 -22.30 -9.12
N LYS A 142 -13.51 -23.53 -8.60
CA LYS A 142 -12.49 -23.89 -7.59
C LYS A 142 -11.07 -23.69 -8.12
N ASN A 143 -10.83 -24.09 -9.37
CA ASN A 143 -9.52 -23.96 -10.04
C ASN A 143 -9.19 -22.50 -10.35
N ALA A 144 -10.20 -21.69 -10.71
CA ALA A 144 -10.07 -20.25 -10.91
C ALA A 144 -9.65 -19.52 -9.61
N HIS A 145 -10.30 -19.84 -8.48
CA HIS A 145 -9.90 -19.31 -7.18
C HIS A 145 -8.49 -19.79 -6.77
N GLU A 146 -8.15 -21.07 -6.93
CA GLU A 146 -6.81 -21.59 -6.63
C GLU A 146 -5.72 -20.93 -7.50
N SER A 147 -6.00 -20.67 -8.78
CA SER A 147 -5.12 -19.92 -9.68
C SER A 147 -4.91 -18.47 -9.22
N CYS A 148 -5.99 -17.76 -8.87
CA CYS A 148 -5.94 -16.40 -8.33
C CYS A 148 -5.16 -16.33 -7.00
N GLN A 149 -5.41 -17.28 -6.09
CA GLN A 149 -4.70 -17.42 -4.81
C GLN A 149 -3.21 -17.70 -5.00
N LYS A 150 -2.85 -18.59 -5.93
CA LYS A 150 -1.46 -18.89 -6.30
C LYS A 150 -0.76 -17.67 -6.89
N ARG A 151 -1.41 -16.96 -7.83
CA ARG A 151 -0.87 -15.74 -8.45
C ARG A 151 -0.63 -14.65 -7.41
N ALA A 152 -1.57 -14.40 -6.50
CA ALA A 152 -1.41 -13.44 -5.41
C ALA A 152 -0.26 -13.82 -4.48
N ARG A 153 -0.21 -15.08 -4.03
CA ARG A 153 0.89 -15.61 -3.22
C ARG A 153 2.25 -15.35 -3.88
N THR A 154 2.41 -15.76 -5.15
CA THR A 154 3.66 -15.58 -5.89
C THR A 154 4.01 -14.11 -6.13
N ALA A 155 3.03 -13.20 -6.27
CA ALA A 155 3.29 -11.77 -6.35
C ALA A 155 3.85 -11.19 -5.03
N LEU A 156 3.30 -11.62 -3.89
CA LEU A 156 3.77 -11.24 -2.55
C LEU A 156 5.16 -11.84 -2.24
N GLU A 157 5.38 -13.11 -2.56
CA GLU A 157 6.68 -13.80 -2.40
C GLU A 157 7.78 -13.16 -3.27
N ASN A 158 7.42 -12.59 -4.43
CA ASN A 158 8.32 -11.81 -5.29
C ASN A 158 8.32 -10.30 -4.96
N ALA A 159 7.89 -9.91 -3.75
CA ALA A 159 8.00 -8.56 -3.20
C ALA A 159 7.39 -7.42 -4.05
N LYS A 160 6.43 -7.71 -4.93
CA LYS A 160 5.81 -6.72 -5.84
C LYS A 160 5.19 -5.55 -5.05
N PRO A 161 5.45 -4.28 -5.43
CA PRO A 161 5.11 -3.13 -4.58
C PRO A 161 3.61 -3.03 -4.32
N MET A 162 2.78 -3.20 -5.36
CA MET A 162 1.33 -3.28 -5.24
C MET A 162 0.79 -4.60 -5.80
N VAL A 163 -0.14 -5.22 -5.06
CA VAL A 163 -0.90 -6.40 -5.51
C VAL A 163 -2.38 -6.14 -5.30
N VAL A 164 -3.18 -6.32 -6.35
CA VAL A 164 -4.62 -6.02 -6.33
C VAL A 164 -5.41 -7.31 -6.41
N ILE A 165 -6.33 -7.55 -5.48
CA ILE A 165 -7.26 -8.67 -5.50
C ILE A 165 -8.61 -8.19 -6.03
N ASP A 166 -8.85 -8.38 -7.33
CA ASP A 166 -10.13 -8.07 -7.98
C ASP A 166 -11.00 -9.34 -8.07
N ASN A 167 -11.61 -9.67 -6.94
CA ASN A 167 -12.71 -10.62 -6.85
C ASN A 167 -13.92 -9.90 -6.23
N THR A 168 -15.08 -10.53 -6.21
CA THR A 168 -16.29 -10.01 -5.54
C THR A 168 -16.08 -9.78 -4.03
N ASN A 169 -15.31 -10.68 -3.38
CA ASN A 169 -14.94 -10.65 -1.96
C ASN A 169 -16.14 -10.39 -1.02
N VAL A 170 -17.26 -11.05 -1.32
CA VAL A 170 -18.51 -10.92 -0.57
C VAL A 170 -18.41 -11.67 0.75
N GLN A 171 -17.74 -12.84 0.75
CA GLN A 171 -17.65 -13.72 1.91
C GLN A 171 -16.34 -13.49 2.68
N LYS A 172 -16.46 -13.31 4.00
CA LYS A 172 -15.32 -13.06 4.89
C LYS A 172 -14.26 -14.17 4.85
N TRP A 173 -14.65 -15.41 4.54
CA TRP A 173 -13.73 -16.54 4.48
C TRP A 173 -12.85 -16.55 3.22
N GLU A 174 -13.28 -15.92 2.11
CA GLU A 174 -12.46 -15.74 0.90
C GLU A 174 -11.25 -14.83 1.21
N MET A 175 -11.50 -13.72 1.91
CA MET A 175 -10.48 -12.73 2.27
C MET A 175 -9.45 -13.25 3.30
N ASN A 176 -9.82 -14.22 4.14
CA ASN A 176 -8.92 -14.80 5.14
C ASN A 176 -7.63 -15.38 4.54
N PHE A 177 -7.69 -15.96 3.33
CA PHE A 177 -6.49 -16.43 2.62
C PHE A 177 -5.53 -15.27 2.35
N TYR A 178 -6.03 -14.22 1.68
CA TYR A 178 -5.25 -13.06 1.29
C TYR A 178 -4.66 -12.34 2.51
N PHE A 179 -5.44 -12.14 3.56
CA PHE A 179 -4.95 -11.55 4.81
C PHE A 179 -3.83 -12.38 5.46
N SER A 180 -3.90 -13.71 5.36
CA SER A 180 -2.86 -14.62 5.90
C SER A 180 -1.56 -14.54 5.11
N ILE A 181 -1.60 -14.58 3.77
CA ILE A 181 -0.38 -14.45 2.94
C ILE A 181 0.21 -13.03 2.98
N ALA A 182 -0.62 -11.99 3.10
CA ALA A 182 -0.16 -10.61 3.30
C ALA A 182 0.59 -10.45 4.62
N LYS A 183 0.01 -10.93 5.73
CA LYS A 183 0.68 -10.93 7.03
C LYS A 183 2.00 -11.69 7.02
N ALA A 184 2.07 -12.84 6.35
CA ALA A 184 3.30 -13.63 6.23
C ALA A 184 4.41 -12.88 5.46
N ASN A 185 4.05 -12.13 4.42
CA ASN A 185 4.99 -11.35 3.61
C ASN A 185 5.11 -9.87 4.04
N LYS A 186 4.54 -9.48 5.19
CA LYS A 186 4.56 -8.12 5.78
C LYS A 186 3.86 -7.02 4.95
N TYR A 187 2.94 -7.37 4.06
CA TYR A 187 2.17 -6.41 3.27
C TYR A 187 1.15 -5.64 4.12
N ILE A 188 1.00 -4.34 3.85
CA ILE A 188 -0.09 -3.53 4.38
C ILE A 188 -1.35 -3.86 3.57
N VAL A 189 -2.45 -4.20 4.25
CA VAL A 189 -3.70 -4.60 3.60
C VAL A 189 -4.74 -3.50 3.69
N ILE A 190 -5.31 -3.12 2.55
CA ILE A 190 -6.32 -2.06 2.46
C ILE A 190 -7.53 -2.59 1.68
N LEU A 191 -8.71 -2.53 2.31
CA LEU A 191 -9.98 -2.88 1.70
C LEU A 191 -10.53 -1.69 0.92
N VAL A 192 -10.88 -1.89 -0.35
CA VAL A 192 -11.36 -0.86 -1.27
C VAL A 192 -12.76 -1.23 -1.73
N GLU A 193 -13.77 -0.57 -1.19
CA GLU A 193 -15.14 -0.69 -1.70
C GLU A 193 -15.40 0.29 -2.84
N THR A 194 -16.22 -0.10 -3.81
CA THR A 194 -16.62 0.82 -4.89
C THR A 194 -17.46 1.99 -4.35
N LYS A 195 -17.42 3.13 -5.06
CA LYS A 195 -18.10 4.39 -4.68
C LYS A 195 -19.35 4.70 -5.51
N THR A 196 -19.65 3.86 -6.48
CA THR A 196 -20.81 3.99 -7.38
C THR A 196 -22.13 3.89 -6.60
N PRO A 197 -23.14 4.74 -6.85
CA PRO A 197 -24.38 4.74 -6.08
C PRO A 197 -25.21 3.48 -6.32
N TRP A 198 -25.12 2.89 -7.52
CA TRP A 198 -25.80 1.64 -7.89
C TRP A 198 -25.11 0.36 -7.37
N LYS A 199 -24.09 0.46 -6.51
CA LYS A 199 -23.28 -0.71 -6.07
C LYS A 199 -24.04 -1.79 -5.29
N LEU A 200 -25.31 -1.52 -4.94
CA LEU A 200 -26.25 -2.41 -4.25
C LEU A 200 -27.63 -2.46 -4.96
N ASP A 201 -27.69 -2.09 -6.25
CA ASP A 201 -28.91 -2.12 -7.08
C ASP A 201 -28.80 -3.29 -8.08
N PRO A 202 -29.49 -4.42 -7.85
CA PRO A 202 -29.32 -5.62 -8.68
C PRO A 202 -29.63 -5.41 -10.17
N HIS A 203 -30.58 -4.52 -10.51
CA HIS A 203 -30.97 -4.24 -11.90
C HIS A 203 -29.91 -3.41 -12.64
N GLU A 204 -29.37 -2.37 -11.99
CA GLU A 204 -28.23 -1.62 -12.50
C GLU A 204 -26.96 -2.49 -12.57
N LEU A 205 -26.73 -3.38 -11.61
CA LEU A 205 -25.60 -4.31 -11.63
C LEU A 205 -25.75 -5.38 -12.73
N ALA A 206 -26.96 -5.89 -12.96
CA ALA A 206 -27.25 -6.83 -14.04
C ALA A 206 -27.01 -6.20 -15.42
N SER A 207 -27.50 -4.98 -15.64
CA SER A 207 -27.33 -4.25 -16.92
C SER A 207 -25.90 -3.75 -17.19
N ARG A 208 -25.07 -3.60 -16.16
CA ARG A 208 -23.69 -3.06 -16.27
C ARG A 208 -22.58 -4.11 -16.22
N ASN A 209 -22.86 -5.39 -15.96
CA ASN A 209 -21.79 -6.38 -15.80
C ASN A 209 -21.42 -7.11 -17.11
N SER A 210 -20.11 -7.28 -17.32
CA SER A 210 -19.51 -7.96 -18.47
C SER A 210 -19.58 -9.49 -18.45
N HIS A 211 -20.19 -10.08 -17.42
CA HIS A 211 -20.13 -11.52 -17.13
C HIS A 211 -21.48 -12.23 -17.30
N GLY A 212 -22.54 -11.51 -17.68
CA GLY A 212 -23.88 -12.06 -17.86
C GLY A 212 -24.59 -12.48 -16.57
N VAL A 213 -24.16 -11.95 -15.41
CA VAL A 213 -24.79 -12.27 -14.12
C VAL A 213 -26.19 -11.64 -14.07
N SER A 214 -27.19 -12.47 -13.76
CA SER A 214 -28.60 -12.05 -13.66
C SER A 214 -28.92 -11.36 -12.34
N GLU A 215 -30.01 -10.57 -12.34
CA GLU A 215 -30.52 -9.85 -11.16
C GLU A 215 -30.78 -10.78 -9.97
N GLU A 216 -31.23 -12.02 -10.21
CA GLU A 216 -31.50 -13.05 -9.19
C GLU A 216 -30.25 -13.55 -8.44
N VAL A 217 -29.05 -13.19 -8.89
CA VAL A 217 -27.75 -13.70 -8.40
C VAL A 217 -26.88 -12.60 -7.75
N LEU A 218 -27.33 -11.34 -7.77
CA LEU A 218 -26.57 -10.13 -7.35
C LEU A 218 -26.94 -9.61 -5.96
#